data_AF-A0A6B2UYK5-F1
#
_entry.id   AF-A0A6B2UYK5-F1
#
_cell.length_a   1.000
_cell.length_b   1.000
_cell.length_c   1.000
_cell.angle_alpha   90.00
_cell.angle_beta   90.00
_cell.angle_gamma   90.00
#
_symmetry.space_group_name_H-M   'P 1'
#
loop_
_entity.id
_entity.type
_entity.pdbx_description
1 polymer ?
#
loop_
_entity_poly.entity_id
_entity_poly.type
_entity_poly.pdbx_seq_one_letter_code
_entity_poly.pdbx_strand_id
1 'polypeptide(L)'
;MKTSWRSASLVATAAAVLALTTACGQDGAPAAGSQNVGATAAADGLGGAGVGAGTGSGTGAGNGYGADGQQSSAAEPAGRLAVTDSAELGKVLTDSSGMTLYRFDEDTAEPPRSHCDGDCATAWPPVPAADATAGSGVDKAMLGEVTRADGSKQLTIGGWPAYRYAKDTKAGEISGQGVGGKWYALAPDGKKATLASLPGLSVKKTELGDIVVDKNGMTVYRFLKDQAWPTSVSACTGACLEKWPAVAPVPADATKGVRKKGLMGFTRPDGVKQMTVNCWPIYTYSGDKIPGDTNGQGIGGTWYAVSPDGKPVGAPKK
;
A
#
# COMPACT_ATOMS: atom_id res chain seq x y z
N MET A 1 -55.85 37.72 -61.49
CA MET A 1 -56.36 38.23 -60.19
C MET A 1 -55.78 37.34 -59.09
N LYS A 2 -55.09 37.93 -58.12
CA LYS A 2 -54.18 37.26 -57.18
C LYS A 2 -54.96 36.53 -56.07
N THR A 3 -54.65 35.25 -55.86
CA THR A 3 -55.15 34.42 -54.76
C THR A 3 -54.29 34.62 -53.50
N SER A 4 -54.98 34.71 -52.35
CA SER A 4 -54.43 35.07 -51.04
C SER A 4 -53.74 33.90 -50.32
N TRP A 5 -52.68 34.25 -49.59
CA TRP A 5 -51.86 33.49 -48.65
C TRP A 5 -52.62 32.59 -47.65
N ARG A 6 -52.04 31.41 -47.37
CA ARG A 6 -51.96 30.82 -46.03
C ARG A 6 -50.62 30.10 -45.85
N SER A 7 -49.73 30.68 -45.04
CA SER A 7 -48.57 30.00 -44.47
C SER A 7 -48.87 29.71 -43.01
N ALA A 8 -48.86 28.44 -42.61
CA ALA A 8 -48.86 28.03 -41.21
C ALA A 8 -47.73 27.01 -41.03
N SER A 9 -46.65 27.45 -40.38
CA SER A 9 -45.50 26.65 -40.01
C SER A 9 -45.87 25.73 -38.84
N LEU A 10 -45.69 24.42 -39.01
CA LEU A 10 -45.74 23.44 -37.92
C LEU A 10 -44.30 23.23 -37.41
N VAL A 11 -44.04 23.68 -36.17
CA VAL A 11 -42.82 23.40 -35.43
C VAL A 11 -43.00 22.06 -34.71
N ALA A 12 -42.19 21.07 -35.07
CA ALA A 12 -42.09 19.80 -34.37
C ALA A 12 -41.33 19.98 -33.05
N THR A 13 -41.95 19.63 -31.92
CA THR A 13 -41.26 19.47 -30.63
C THR A 13 -41.30 17.99 -30.23
N ALA A 14 -40.17 17.32 -30.37
CA ALA A 14 -39.95 15.98 -29.84
C ALA A 14 -39.47 16.11 -28.38
N ALA A 15 -40.33 15.78 -27.43
CA ALA A 15 -39.94 15.62 -26.03
C ALA A 15 -39.36 14.22 -25.83
N ALA A 16 -38.04 14.12 -25.76
CA ALA A 16 -37.35 12.90 -25.34
C ALA A 16 -37.36 12.80 -23.81
N VAL A 17 -38.14 11.88 -23.27
CA VAL A 17 -38.15 11.53 -21.84
C VAL A 17 -36.95 10.62 -21.57
N LEU A 18 -35.89 11.15 -20.95
CA LEU A 18 -34.76 10.35 -20.48
C LEU A 18 -35.16 9.54 -19.23
N ALA A 19 -35.07 8.22 -19.33
CA ALA A 19 -35.15 7.31 -18.20
C ALA A 19 -33.94 7.49 -17.27
N LEU A 20 -34.16 7.92 -16.03
CA LEU A 20 -33.11 7.95 -15.00
C LEU A 20 -32.91 6.55 -14.41
N THR A 21 -31.69 6.05 -14.56
CA THR A 21 -31.19 4.82 -13.95
C THR A 21 -31.06 5.00 -12.44
N THR A 22 -31.93 4.35 -11.67
CA THR A 22 -31.93 4.34 -10.21
C THR A 22 -30.80 3.43 -9.67
N ALA A 23 -29.57 3.94 -9.64
CA ALA A 23 -28.42 3.20 -9.14
C ALA A 23 -28.26 3.23 -7.60
N CYS A 24 -28.82 4.22 -6.89
CA CYS A 24 -28.65 4.38 -5.44
C CYS A 24 -30.03 4.64 -4.77
N GLY A 25 -30.95 3.66 -4.82
CA GLY A 25 -32.25 3.69 -4.10
C GLY A 25 -32.13 3.11 -2.68
N GLN A 26 -32.70 3.80 -1.69
CA GLN A 26 -32.64 3.49 -0.25
C GLN A 26 -33.48 2.27 0.11
N ASP A 27 -32.85 1.22 0.63
CA ASP A 27 -33.53 0.19 1.41
C ASP A 27 -33.44 0.52 2.90
N GLY A 28 -34.57 0.86 3.50
CA GLY A 28 -34.72 1.01 4.95
C GLY A 28 -35.66 -0.07 5.50
N ALA A 29 -35.25 -0.75 6.58
CA ALA A 29 -36.09 -1.46 7.56
C ALA A 29 -35.20 -1.87 8.78
N PRO A 30 -35.76 -2.38 9.91
CA PRO A 30 -35.91 -1.62 11.15
C PRO A 30 -34.99 -2.08 12.30
N ALA A 31 -35.14 -1.40 13.43
CA ALA A 31 -34.38 -1.51 14.67
C ALA A 31 -34.39 -2.89 15.34
N ALA A 32 -33.24 -3.26 15.93
CA ALA A 32 -33.16 -4.17 17.07
C ALA A 32 -31.86 -3.93 17.87
N GLY A 33 -32.02 -3.78 19.19
CA GLY A 33 -31.07 -4.24 20.21
C GLY A 33 -29.83 -3.38 20.50
N SER A 34 -29.94 -2.47 21.47
CA SER A 34 -28.81 -1.85 22.16
C SER A 34 -28.16 -2.83 23.16
N GLN A 35 -26.83 -2.95 23.13
CA GLN A 35 -26.03 -3.39 24.28
C GLN A 35 -24.79 -2.48 24.35
N ASN A 36 -24.74 -1.65 25.39
CA ASN A 36 -23.61 -0.81 25.75
C ASN A 36 -22.53 -1.65 26.44
N VAL A 37 -21.26 -1.45 26.12
CA VAL A 37 -20.17 -1.64 27.10
C VAL A 37 -19.22 -0.44 27.01
N GLY A 38 -19.16 0.30 28.11
CA GLY A 38 -18.35 1.50 28.26
C GLY A 38 -16.89 1.16 28.56
N ALA A 39 -16.02 2.06 28.11
CA ALA A 39 -14.67 2.22 28.62
C ALA A 39 -14.71 2.90 30.00
N THR A 40 -13.80 2.54 30.91
CA THR A 40 -12.67 3.39 31.34
C THR A 40 -11.90 2.79 32.53
N ALA A 41 -10.67 3.27 32.65
CA ALA A 41 -9.50 2.84 33.42
C ALA A 41 -9.62 2.95 34.95
N ALA A 42 -8.68 2.29 35.66
CA ALA A 42 -7.55 2.95 36.35
C ALA A 42 -6.66 1.92 37.05
N ALA A 43 -5.34 2.10 36.98
CA ALA A 43 -4.41 1.51 37.94
C ALA A 43 -3.22 2.45 38.14
N ASP A 44 -3.28 3.20 39.24
CA ASP A 44 -2.14 3.74 39.98
C ASP A 44 -1.22 2.60 40.46
N GLY A 45 0.07 2.89 40.64
CA GLY A 45 0.96 1.96 41.33
C GLY A 45 2.44 2.31 41.30
N LEU A 46 2.83 3.25 42.15
CA LEU A 46 4.20 3.62 42.53
C LEU A 46 5.03 2.43 43.05
N GLY A 47 6.35 2.47 42.79
CA GLY A 47 7.35 2.00 43.75
C GLY A 47 8.53 1.19 43.19
N GLY A 48 9.75 1.60 43.53
CA GLY A 48 10.88 0.67 43.68
C GLY A 48 12.19 1.06 43.00
N ALA A 49 13.01 1.85 43.68
CA ALA A 49 14.41 2.09 43.35
C ALA A 49 15.28 0.84 43.58
N GLY A 50 16.34 0.69 42.78
CA GLY A 50 17.36 -0.33 42.96
C GLY A 50 18.62 -0.04 42.13
N VAL A 51 19.55 0.70 42.73
CA VAL A 51 20.92 0.90 42.25
C VAL A 51 21.76 -0.34 42.57
N GLY A 52 22.62 -0.76 41.64
CA GLY A 52 23.56 -1.87 41.83
C GLY A 52 24.75 -1.75 40.89
N ALA A 53 25.82 -1.15 41.38
CA ALA A 53 27.14 -1.14 40.76
C ALA A 53 27.81 -2.51 40.89
N GLY A 54 28.54 -2.94 39.85
CA GLY A 54 29.32 -4.17 39.85
C GLY A 54 30.46 -4.09 38.85
N THR A 55 31.61 -3.62 39.32
CA THR A 55 32.92 -3.68 38.68
C THR A 55 33.42 -5.13 38.59
N GLY A 56 33.99 -5.51 37.44
CA GLY A 56 34.69 -6.77 37.27
C GLY A 56 35.73 -6.69 36.16
N SER A 57 36.96 -6.32 36.52
CA SER A 57 38.16 -6.44 35.70
C SER A 57 38.54 -7.90 35.51
N GLY A 58 38.92 -8.27 34.28
CA GLY A 58 39.52 -9.57 33.95
C GLY A 58 40.45 -9.42 32.76
N THR A 59 41.74 -9.25 33.06
CA THR A 59 42.87 -9.27 32.13
C THR A 59 43.08 -10.67 31.54
N GLY A 60 43.35 -10.75 30.24
CA GLY A 60 43.79 -11.98 29.58
C GLY A 60 44.37 -11.69 28.20
N ALA A 61 45.68 -11.43 28.16
CA ALA A 61 46.47 -11.31 26.94
C ALA A 61 46.57 -12.65 26.20
N GLY A 62 46.59 -12.59 24.87
CA GLY A 62 46.77 -13.75 24.00
C GLY A 62 47.00 -13.30 22.56
N ASN A 63 48.18 -12.74 22.31
CA ASN A 63 48.66 -12.44 20.97
C ASN A 63 48.96 -13.78 20.26
N GLY A 64 48.20 -14.10 19.22
CA GLY A 64 48.45 -15.24 18.34
C GLY A 64 48.40 -14.79 16.89
N TYR A 65 49.57 -14.45 16.34
CA TYR A 65 49.76 -14.31 14.90
C TYR A 65 49.60 -15.71 14.27
N GLY A 66 48.55 -15.87 13.48
CA GLY A 66 48.35 -17.00 12.57
C GLY A 66 47.72 -16.46 11.30
N ALA A 67 48.57 -16.24 10.30
CA ALA A 67 48.11 -16.14 8.92
C ALA A 67 47.49 -17.47 8.49
N ASP A 68 46.63 -17.37 7.47
CA ASP A 68 46.19 -18.42 6.54
C ASP A 68 44.68 -18.68 6.56
N GLY A 69 44.02 -18.24 5.48
CA GLY A 69 42.69 -18.66 5.07
C GLY A 69 41.62 -17.59 5.20
N GLN A 70 41.43 -16.80 4.13
CA GLN A 70 40.12 -16.23 3.82
C GLN A 70 39.12 -17.39 3.72
N GLN A 71 38.44 -17.69 4.81
CA GLN A 71 37.26 -18.53 4.78
C GLN A 71 36.15 -17.65 4.21
N SER A 72 36.04 -17.65 2.88
CA SER A 72 34.90 -17.09 2.18
C SER A 72 33.68 -17.83 2.73
N SER A 73 32.89 -17.14 3.56
CA SER A 73 31.61 -17.67 4.03
C SER A 73 30.80 -17.99 2.78
N ALA A 74 30.53 -19.28 2.55
CA ALA A 74 29.71 -19.69 1.42
C ALA A 74 28.41 -18.89 1.46
N ALA A 75 28.12 -18.15 0.37
CA ALA A 75 26.92 -17.34 0.29
C ALA A 75 25.70 -18.24 0.50
N GLU A 76 24.78 -17.82 1.37
CA GLU A 76 23.61 -18.63 1.67
C GLU A 76 22.78 -18.86 0.40
N PRO A 77 22.27 -20.09 0.19
CA PRO A 77 21.46 -20.45 -0.96
C PRO A 77 20.21 -19.57 -1.08
N ALA A 78 19.79 -19.24 -2.31
CA ALA A 78 18.54 -18.52 -2.55
C ALA A 78 17.31 -19.42 -2.35
N GLY A 79 17.43 -20.69 -2.73
CA GLY A 79 16.40 -21.70 -2.65
C GLY A 79 15.12 -21.35 -3.41
N ARG A 80 13.98 -21.79 -2.87
CA ARG A 80 12.66 -21.56 -3.45
C ARG A 80 12.12 -20.19 -3.08
N LEU A 81 12.11 -19.28 -4.03
CA LEU A 81 11.64 -17.91 -3.85
C LEU A 81 10.12 -17.86 -3.66
N ALA A 82 9.64 -16.90 -2.89
CA ALA A 82 8.20 -16.69 -2.68
C ALA A 82 7.85 -15.20 -2.68
N VAL A 83 6.62 -14.91 -3.13
CA VAL A 83 6.01 -13.59 -2.96
C VAL A 83 5.27 -13.54 -1.63
N THR A 84 5.65 -12.59 -0.79
CA THR A 84 5.06 -12.35 0.53
C THR A 84 4.41 -10.97 0.55
N ASP A 85 3.29 -10.83 1.27
CA ASP A 85 2.65 -9.54 1.48
C ASP A 85 3.29 -8.84 2.69
N SER A 86 3.92 -7.69 2.45
CA SER A 86 4.35 -6.73 3.45
C SER A 86 3.24 -5.70 3.67
N ALA A 87 2.91 -5.43 4.93
CA ALA A 87 1.96 -4.38 5.27
C ALA A 87 2.43 -3.00 4.77
N GLU A 88 3.74 -2.76 4.75
CA GLU A 88 4.34 -1.46 4.41
C GLU A 88 4.71 -1.33 2.93
N LEU A 89 4.96 -2.45 2.23
CA LEU A 89 5.50 -2.41 0.86
C LEU A 89 4.64 -3.15 -0.16
N GLY A 90 3.51 -3.74 0.25
CA GLY A 90 2.74 -4.63 -0.62
C GLY A 90 3.53 -5.90 -0.92
N LYS A 91 3.57 -6.32 -2.19
CA LYS A 91 4.26 -7.56 -2.56
C LYS A 91 5.77 -7.41 -2.56
N VAL A 92 6.44 -8.22 -1.76
CA VAL A 92 7.90 -8.34 -1.70
C VAL A 92 8.33 -9.77 -2.07
N LEU A 93 9.52 -9.89 -2.64
CA LEU A 93 10.14 -11.17 -2.93
C LEU A 93 11.00 -11.61 -1.73
N THR A 94 10.89 -12.89 -1.38
CA THR A 94 11.64 -13.51 -0.29
C THR A 94 12.33 -14.79 -0.76
N ASP A 95 13.45 -15.13 -0.13
CA ASP A 95 14.16 -16.40 -0.35
C ASP A 95 13.52 -17.58 0.43
N SER A 96 14.14 -18.77 0.37
CA SER A 96 13.64 -19.95 1.10
C SER A 96 13.65 -19.82 2.62
N SER A 97 14.45 -18.91 3.16
CA SER A 97 14.52 -18.60 4.60
C SER A 97 13.53 -17.49 4.99
N GLY A 98 12.77 -16.95 4.04
CA GLY A 98 11.82 -15.87 4.24
C GLY A 98 12.48 -14.48 4.35
N MET A 99 13.77 -14.35 4.02
CA MET A 99 14.47 -13.08 4.05
C MET A 99 14.04 -12.23 2.85
N THR A 100 13.78 -10.95 3.07
CA THR A 100 13.42 -10.00 2.01
C THR A 100 14.60 -9.81 1.06
N LEU A 101 14.32 -9.87 -0.23
CA LEU A 101 15.29 -9.54 -1.27
C LEU A 101 15.19 -8.07 -1.66
N TYR A 102 16.31 -7.48 -2.05
CA TYR A 102 16.45 -6.06 -2.37
C TYR A 102 17.10 -5.86 -3.74
N ARG A 103 16.87 -4.68 -4.30
CA ARG A 103 17.53 -4.14 -5.50
C ARG A 103 18.22 -2.82 -5.18
N PHE A 104 19.27 -2.54 -5.94
CA PHE A 104 20.04 -1.32 -5.86
C PHE A 104 19.74 -0.42 -7.05
N ASP A 105 19.42 0.85 -6.82
CA ASP A 105 19.08 1.79 -7.89
C ASP A 105 20.27 2.19 -8.78
N GLU A 106 21.50 1.95 -8.35
CA GLU A 106 22.67 2.18 -9.21
C GLU A 106 22.98 0.98 -10.12
N ASP A 107 22.26 -0.13 -9.97
CA ASP A 107 22.33 -1.27 -10.90
C ASP A 107 21.58 -0.98 -12.21
N THR A 108 21.84 -1.79 -13.23
CA THR A 108 21.09 -1.76 -14.49
C THR A 108 20.37 -3.07 -14.73
N ALA A 109 19.16 -3.02 -15.29
CA ALA A 109 18.38 -4.20 -15.63
C ALA A 109 18.56 -4.67 -17.08
N GLU A 110 18.92 -3.76 -18.00
CA GLU A 110 19.10 -4.08 -19.41
C GLU A 110 20.27 -3.29 -20.02
N PRO A 111 21.43 -3.93 -20.27
CA PRO A 111 21.77 -5.27 -19.79
C PRO A 111 21.85 -5.34 -18.25
N PRO A 112 21.58 -6.50 -17.63
CA PRO A 112 21.79 -6.69 -16.21
C PRO A 112 23.24 -6.39 -15.80
N ARG A 113 23.43 -5.53 -14.80
CA ARG A 113 24.75 -5.24 -14.21
C ARG A 113 24.62 -4.85 -12.74
N SER A 114 25.46 -5.46 -11.91
CA SER A 114 25.67 -5.07 -10.51
C SER A 114 26.80 -4.03 -10.43
N HIS A 115 26.58 -2.98 -9.63
CA HIS A 115 27.54 -1.95 -9.26
C HIS A 115 27.93 -2.02 -7.77
N CYS A 116 27.39 -2.99 -7.03
CA CYS A 116 27.63 -3.15 -5.60
C CYS A 116 28.70 -4.22 -5.34
N ASP A 117 29.96 -3.82 -5.25
CA ASP A 117 31.12 -4.71 -4.99
C ASP A 117 31.84 -4.36 -3.66
N GLY A 118 32.72 -5.25 -3.19
CA GLY A 118 33.56 -5.02 -2.00
C GLY A 118 32.74 -4.79 -0.72
N ASP A 119 32.97 -3.67 -0.03
CA ASP A 119 32.24 -3.31 1.20
C ASP A 119 30.73 -3.18 0.96
N CYS A 120 30.32 -2.79 -0.25
CA CYS A 120 28.91 -2.78 -0.62
C CYS A 120 28.32 -4.19 -0.55
N ALA A 121 29.01 -5.17 -1.13
CA ALA A 121 28.59 -6.57 -1.11
C ALA A 121 28.67 -7.21 0.29
N THR A 122 29.43 -6.60 1.22
CA THR A 122 29.44 -7.02 2.63
C THR A 122 28.18 -6.55 3.36
N ALA A 123 27.75 -5.31 3.12
CA ALA A 123 26.51 -4.77 3.68
C ALA A 123 25.25 -5.32 2.97
N TRP A 124 25.39 -5.64 1.68
CA TRP A 124 24.35 -6.13 0.79
C TRP A 124 24.80 -7.40 0.08
N PRO A 125 24.80 -8.55 0.76
CA PRO A 125 25.25 -9.80 0.17
C PRO A 125 24.47 -10.15 -1.11
N PRO A 126 25.16 -10.40 -2.25
CA PRO A 126 24.49 -10.80 -3.48
C PRO A 126 23.87 -12.19 -3.33
N VAL A 127 22.67 -12.36 -3.87
CA VAL A 127 21.97 -13.66 -3.83
C VAL A 127 22.49 -14.56 -4.96
N PRO A 128 22.98 -15.78 -4.68
CA PRO A 128 23.44 -16.69 -5.71
C PRO A 128 22.32 -17.11 -6.68
N ALA A 129 22.65 -17.27 -7.97
CA ALA A 129 21.68 -17.70 -8.98
C ALA A 129 21.45 -19.22 -9.05
N ALA A 130 22.45 -20.01 -8.64
CA ALA A 130 22.57 -21.43 -9.00
C ALA A 130 21.40 -22.31 -8.51
N ASP A 131 20.81 -21.97 -7.37
CA ASP A 131 19.80 -22.77 -6.68
C ASP A 131 18.44 -22.07 -6.59
N ALA A 132 18.32 -20.86 -7.17
CA ALA A 132 17.11 -20.08 -7.17
C ALA A 132 16.02 -20.75 -8.01
N THR A 133 14.86 -21.02 -7.40
CA THR A 133 13.70 -21.56 -8.10
C THR A 133 12.45 -20.74 -7.82
N ALA A 134 11.57 -20.63 -8.82
CA ALA A 134 10.30 -19.94 -8.65
C ALA A 134 9.36 -20.76 -7.75
N GLY A 135 8.94 -20.18 -6.63
CA GLY A 135 7.86 -20.70 -5.78
C GLY A 135 6.58 -19.88 -5.93
N SER A 136 5.82 -19.78 -4.84
CA SER A 136 4.48 -19.19 -4.85
C SER A 136 4.49 -17.73 -5.30
N GLY A 137 3.71 -17.42 -6.35
CA GLY A 137 3.52 -16.07 -6.86
C GLY A 137 4.67 -15.51 -7.69
N VAL A 138 5.74 -16.29 -7.90
CA VAL A 138 6.91 -15.88 -8.69
C VAL A 138 6.76 -16.38 -10.12
N ASP A 139 6.86 -15.48 -11.09
CA ASP A 139 6.91 -15.86 -12.51
C ASP A 139 8.32 -16.34 -12.85
N LYS A 140 8.44 -17.59 -13.32
CA LYS A 140 9.72 -18.19 -13.71
C LYS A 140 10.38 -17.40 -14.85
N ALA A 141 9.61 -16.72 -15.70
CA ALA A 141 10.17 -15.89 -16.78
C ALA A 141 10.89 -14.64 -16.28
N MET A 142 10.66 -14.23 -15.02
CA MET A 142 11.34 -13.09 -14.41
C MET A 142 12.72 -13.46 -13.86
N LEU A 143 13.00 -14.74 -13.63
CA LEU A 143 14.28 -15.19 -13.08
C LEU A 143 15.35 -15.16 -14.17
N GLY A 144 16.48 -14.56 -13.83
CA GLY A 144 17.69 -14.57 -14.65
C GLY A 144 18.94 -14.60 -13.79
N GLU A 145 20.07 -14.36 -14.43
CA GLU A 145 21.36 -14.27 -13.77
C GLU A 145 22.21 -13.15 -14.39
N VAL A 146 23.13 -12.62 -13.59
CA VAL A 146 24.20 -11.72 -14.05
C VAL A 146 25.53 -12.26 -13.55
N THR A 147 26.54 -12.26 -14.43
CA THR A 147 27.93 -12.52 -14.03
C THR A 147 28.52 -11.22 -13.49
N ARG A 148 28.91 -11.24 -12.21
CA ARG A 148 29.55 -10.12 -11.52
C ARG A 148 31.01 -9.95 -11.94
N ALA A 149 31.63 -8.83 -11.55
CA ALA A 149 33.02 -8.54 -11.88
C ALA A 149 34.02 -9.56 -11.31
N ASP A 150 33.68 -10.17 -10.18
CA ASP A 150 34.44 -11.25 -9.53
C ASP A 150 34.22 -12.63 -10.16
N GLY A 151 33.38 -12.73 -11.20
CA GLY A 151 33.04 -13.97 -11.90
C GLY A 151 31.92 -14.79 -11.25
N SER A 152 31.41 -14.39 -10.09
CA SER A 152 30.27 -15.05 -9.45
C SER A 152 28.96 -14.76 -10.19
N LYS A 153 27.99 -15.68 -10.08
CA LYS A 153 26.67 -15.53 -10.68
C LYS A 153 25.64 -15.11 -9.64
N GLN A 154 25.04 -13.94 -9.87
CA GLN A 154 24.01 -13.37 -9.02
C GLN A 154 22.64 -13.50 -9.66
N LEU A 155 21.64 -13.83 -8.85
CA LEU A 155 20.24 -13.88 -9.25
C LEU A 155 19.77 -12.51 -9.72
N THR A 156 19.02 -12.47 -10.82
CA THR A 156 18.27 -11.29 -11.25
C THR A 156 16.77 -11.57 -11.30
N ILE A 157 15.97 -10.53 -11.04
CA ILE A 157 14.51 -10.55 -11.14
C ILE A 157 14.08 -9.43 -12.07
N GLY A 158 13.48 -9.75 -13.21
CA GLY A 158 13.17 -8.76 -14.25
C GLY A 158 14.40 -7.98 -14.71
N GLY A 159 15.58 -8.63 -14.71
CA GLY A 159 16.88 -8.04 -15.04
C GLY A 159 17.60 -7.35 -13.89
N TRP A 160 16.93 -7.02 -12.77
CA TRP A 160 17.56 -6.35 -11.63
C TRP A 160 18.33 -7.32 -10.72
N PRO A 161 19.60 -7.06 -10.35
CA PRO A 161 20.35 -7.90 -9.42
C PRO A 161 19.72 -7.93 -8.02
N ALA A 162 19.63 -9.13 -7.44
CA ALA A 162 19.00 -9.36 -6.14
C ALA A 162 20.04 -9.48 -5.01
N TYR A 163 19.77 -8.81 -3.90
CA TYR A 163 20.62 -8.79 -2.70
C TYR A 163 19.82 -9.12 -1.44
N ARG A 164 20.52 -9.55 -0.39
CA ARG A 164 20.03 -9.53 0.99
C ARG A 164 20.56 -8.28 1.69
N TYR A 165 19.98 -7.93 2.83
CA TYR A 165 20.52 -6.90 3.71
C TYR A 165 21.16 -7.53 4.94
N ALA A 166 22.43 -7.25 5.21
CA ALA A 166 23.18 -7.91 6.29
C ALA A 166 22.64 -7.61 7.70
N LYS A 167 21.81 -6.57 7.86
CA LYS A 167 21.17 -6.24 9.15
C LYS A 167 19.79 -6.87 9.32
N ASP A 168 19.20 -7.41 8.26
CA ASP A 168 18.01 -8.25 8.41
C ASP A 168 18.46 -9.60 8.97
N THR A 169 17.92 -9.97 10.13
CA THR A 169 18.24 -11.21 10.85
C THR A 169 17.06 -12.17 10.96
N LYS A 170 15.86 -11.73 10.57
CA LYS A 170 14.64 -12.53 10.63
C LYS A 170 13.82 -12.43 9.34
N ALA A 171 13.08 -13.50 9.07
CA ALA A 171 12.13 -13.54 7.98
C ALA A 171 11.12 -12.39 8.06
N GLY A 172 10.84 -11.77 6.92
CA GLY A 172 9.92 -10.65 6.80
C GLY A 172 10.46 -9.29 7.27
N GLU A 173 11.69 -9.19 7.79
CA GLU A 173 12.30 -7.90 8.05
C GLU A 173 12.53 -7.15 6.73
N ILE A 174 12.24 -5.84 6.75
CA ILE A 174 12.38 -4.94 5.60
C ILE A 174 13.31 -3.76 5.92
N SER A 175 14.26 -3.92 6.85
CA SER A 175 15.05 -2.81 7.39
C SER A 175 16.01 -2.19 6.36
N GLY A 176 16.28 -2.89 5.26
CA GLY A 176 17.02 -2.37 4.12
C GLY A 176 16.22 -1.39 3.25
N GLN A 177 14.90 -1.31 3.42
CA GLN A 177 14.05 -0.44 2.60
C GLN A 177 14.46 1.03 2.77
N GLY A 178 14.77 1.69 1.66
CA GLY A 178 15.10 3.11 1.61
C GLY A 178 16.50 3.46 2.13
N VAL A 179 17.33 2.49 2.51
CA VAL A 179 18.68 2.76 3.01
C VAL A 179 19.46 3.53 1.94
N GLY A 180 20.05 4.66 2.35
CA GLY A 180 20.80 5.55 1.47
C GLY A 180 20.00 6.14 0.30
N GLY A 181 18.67 6.03 0.32
CA GLY A 181 17.79 6.45 -0.79
C GLY A 181 17.95 5.64 -2.08
N LYS A 182 18.71 4.53 -2.05
CA LYS A 182 19.09 3.74 -3.23
C LYS A 182 18.71 2.27 -3.13
N TRP A 183 18.40 1.78 -1.93
CA TRP A 183 18.07 0.38 -1.68
C TRP A 183 16.56 0.21 -1.48
N TYR A 184 15.98 -0.78 -2.15
CA TYR A 184 14.54 -1.01 -2.11
C TYR A 184 14.24 -2.51 -2.12
N ALA A 185 13.26 -2.94 -1.35
CA ALA A 185 12.81 -4.32 -1.42
C ALA A 185 12.34 -4.64 -2.86
N LEU A 186 12.59 -5.86 -3.30
CA LEU A 186 12.30 -6.33 -4.64
C LEU A 186 10.83 -6.73 -4.74
N ALA A 187 10.11 -6.17 -5.71
CA ALA A 187 8.80 -6.67 -6.11
C ALA A 187 8.95 -7.90 -7.02
N PRO A 188 7.89 -8.71 -7.20
CA PRO A 188 7.94 -9.92 -8.04
C PRO A 188 8.26 -9.66 -9.53
N ASP A 189 8.09 -8.42 -10.00
CA ASP A 189 8.38 -7.99 -11.37
C ASP A 189 9.76 -7.33 -11.52
N GLY A 190 10.62 -7.40 -10.49
CA GLY A 190 11.94 -6.78 -10.49
C GLY A 190 11.95 -5.31 -10.04
N LYS A 191 10.78 -4.68 -9.93
CA LYS A 191 10.70 -3.26 -9.57
C LYS A 191 10.83 -3.04 -8.06
N LYS A 192 10.80 -1.78 -7.62
CA LYS A 192 10.75 -1.43 -6.20
C LYS A 192 9.42 -1.93 -5.66
N ALA A 193 9.48 -2.73 -4.61
CA ALA A 193 8.33 -2.99 -3.79
C ALA A 193 7.87 -1.65 -3.21
N THR A 194 6.66 -1.30 -3.60
CA THR A 194 5.92 -0.17 -3.08
C THR A 194 4.50 -0.65 -2.98
N LEU A 195 3.74 0.01 -2.12
CA LEU A 195 2.33 -0.29 -1.96
C LEU A 195 1.55 -0.18 -3.29
N ALA A 196 2.10 0.50 -4.30
CA ALA A 196 1.56 0.62 -5.66
C ALA A 196 1.27 -0.72 -6.38
N SER A 197 1.63 -1.86 -5.78
CA SER A 197 1.17 -3.19 -6.21
C SER A 197 -0.28 -3.51 -5.79
N LEU A 198 -0.88 -2.73 -4.89
CA LEU A 198 -2.30 -2.82 -4.57
C LEU A 198 -3.15 -2.25 -5.72
N PRO A 199 -4.33 -2.86 -5.99
CA PRO A 199 -5.34 -2.24 -6.82
C PRO A 199 -5.61 -0.81 -6.36
N GLY A 200 -5.95 0.09 -7.28
CA GLY A 200 -6.21 1.50 -7.01
C GLY A 200 -7.14 1.75 -5.82
N LEU A 201 -8.10 0.84 -5.58
CA LEU A 201 -8.78 0.66 -4.29
C LEU A 201 -8.89 -0.82 -3.96
N SER A 202 -8.64 -1.20 -2.70
CA SER A 202 -8.80 -2.57 -2.24
C SER A 202 -9.38 -2.66 -0.83
N VAL A 203 -9.78 -3.87 -0.40
CA VAL A 203 -10.28 -4.11 0.96
C VAL A 203 -9.18 -4.69 1.83
N LYS A 204 -9.03 -4.14 3.05
CA LYS A 204 -8.11 -4.62 4.09
C LYS A 204 -8.88 -4.83 5.39
N LYS A 205 -8.63 -5.94 6.07
CA LYS A 205 -9.17 -6.21 7.40
C LYS A 205 -8.31 -5.51 8.46
N THR A 206 -8.96 -4.75 9.34
CA THR A 206 -8.33 -4.05 10.48
C THR A 206 -9.14 -4.28 11.75
N GLU A 207 -8.75 -3.61 12.85
CA GLU A 207 -9.52 -3.61 14.10
C GLU A 207 -10.91 -2.98 13.95
N LEU A 208 -11.10 -2.10 12.95
CA LEU A 208 -12.41 -1.53 12.60
C LEU A 208 -13.28 -2.50 11.76
N GLY A 209 -12.73 -3.67 11.39
CA GLY A 209 -13.32 -4.60 10.43
C GLY A 209 -12.76 -4.41 9.03
N ASP A 210 -13.52 -4.84 8.02
CA ASP A 210 -13.11 -4.65 6.62
C ASP A 210 -13.28 -3.18 6.22
N ILE A 211 -12.21 -2.57 5.73
CA ILE A 211 -12.18 -1.19 5.26
C ILE A 211 -11.57 -1.09 3.85
N VAL A 212 -11.88 -0.01 3.15
CA VAL A 212 -11.28 0.34 1.86
C VAL A 212 -9.96 1.05 2.10
N VAL A 213 -8.94 0.67 1.34
CA VAL A 213 -7.62 1.31 1.28
C VAL A 213 -7.28 1.69 -0.16
N ASP A 214 -6.43 2.71 -0.34
CA ASP A 214 -5.98 3.17 -1.66
C ASP A 214 -4.86 2.28 -2.24
N LYS A 215 -4.34 2.67 -3.41
CA LYS A 215 -3.18 2.02 -4.04
C LYS A 215 -1.93 2.02 -3.17
N ASN A 216 -1.87 2.84 -2.12
CA ASN A 216 -0.78 2.91 -1.17
C ASN A 216 -1.16 2.19 0.13
N GLY A 217 -2.27 1.46 0.18
CA GLY A 217 -2.74 0.81 1.40
C GLY A 217 -3.16 1.78 2.52
N MET A 218 -3.29 3.08 2.21
CA MET A 218 -3.75 4.09 3.15
C MET A 218 -5.27 4.00 3.31
N THR A 219 -5.76 4.14 4.53
CA THR A 219 -7.19 4.06 4.81
C THR A 219 -7.96 5.12 4.03
N VAL A 220 -9.04 4.69 3.41
CA VAL A 220 -9.97 5.55 2.71
C VAL A 220 -11.10 5.93 3.65
N TYR A 221 -11.35 7.23 3.75
CA TYR A 221 -12.34 7.85 4.61
C TYR A 221 -13.43 8.53 3.79
N ARG A 222 -14.56 8.72 4.44
CA ARG A 222 -15.70 9.50 3.97
C ARG A 222 -16.02 10.60 4.96
N PHE A 223 -16.39 11.76 4.42
CA PHE A 223 -16.85 12.91 5.20
C PHE A 223 -18.37 12.92 5.31
N LEU A 224 -18.91 12.97 6.54
CA LEU A 224 -20.36 12.96 6.76
C LEU A 224 -21.07 14.25 6.32
N LYS A 225 -20.32 15.33 6.04
CA LYS A 225 -20.88 16.60 5.53
C LYS A 225 -20.97 16.66 4.00
N ASP A 226 -20.44 15.66 3.31
CA ASP A 226 -20.56 15.58 1.85
C ASP A 226 -21.99 15.25 1.42
N GLN A 227 -22.23 15.29 0.11
CA GLN A 227 -23.48 14.86 -0.51
C GLN A 227 -23.19 13.73 -1.50
N ALA A 228 -24.06 12.71 -1.53
CA ALA A 228 -24.01 11.67 -2.55
C ALA A 228 -24.73 12.05 -3.84
N TRP A 229 -24.49 11.26 -4.89
CA TRP A 229 -25.25 11.25 -6.15
C TRP A 229 -26.77 11.40 -5.91
N PRO A 230 -27.55 12.15 -6.72
CA PRO A 230 -27.29 12.61 -8.10
C PRO A 230 -26.35 13.78 -8.27
N THR A 231 -26.01 14.46 -7.19
CA THR A 231 -25.04 15.54 -7.22
C THR A 231 -24.03 15.28 -6.11
N SER A 232 -23.00 14.50 -6.43
CA SER A 232 -21.90 14.29 -5.49
C SER A 232 -21.21 15.62 -5.24
N VAL A 233 -21.22 16.09 -3.99
CA VAL A 233 -20.58 17.35 -3.58
C VAL A 233 -19.62 17.07 -2.44
N SER A 234 -18.39 17.51 -2.62
CA SER A 234 -17.39 17.57 -1.55
C SER A 234 -17.55 18.88 -0.78
N ALA A 235 -17.87 18.80 0.50
CA ALA A 235 -17.81 19.91 1.43
C ALA A 235 -16.36 20.20 1.89
N CYS A 236 -15.42 19.31 1.58
CA CYS A 236 -14.00 19.47 1.88
C CYS A 236 -13.27 20.17 0.72
N THR A 237 -12.99 21.46 0.89
CA THR A 237 -12.30 22.29 -0.12
C THR A 237 -11.15 23.09 0.52
N GLY A 238 -10.23 23.62 -0.29
CA GLY A 238 -9.10 24.42 0.18
C GLY A 238 -8.25 23.67 1.22
N ALA A 239 -7.93 24.32 2.34
CA ALA A 239 -7.11 23.77 3.42
C ALA A 239 -7.62 22.43 3.99
N CYS A 240 -8.92 22.14 3.86
CA CYS A 240 -9.44 20.83 4.23
C CYS A 240 -8.74 19.71 3.45
N LEU A 241 -8.43 19.93 2.17
CA LEU A 241 -7.81 18.95 1.29
C LEU A 241 -6.32 18.74 1.54
N GLU A 242 -5.65 19.66 2.23
CA GLU A 242 -4.27 19.45 2.71
C GLU A 242 -4.25 18.40 3.84
N LYS A 243 -5.30 18.39 4.66
CA LYS A 243 -5.47 17.41 5.74
C LYS A 243 -6.15 16.13 5.26
N TRP A 244 -7.07 16.25 4.32
CA TRP A 244 -7.87 15.17 3.75
C TRP A 244 -7.73 15.13 2.23
N PRO A 245 -6.59 14.65 1.71
CA PRO A 245 -6.40 14.57 0.27
C PRO A 245 -7.51 13.75 -0.39
N ALA A 246 -8.09 14.30 -1.46
CA ALA A 246 -9.11 13.60 -2.22
C ALA A 246 -8.51 12.44 -3.01
N VAL A 247 -9.20 11.28 -3.01
CA VAL A 247 -8.77 10.14 -3.83
C VAL A 247 -9.13 10.41 -5.29
N ALA A 248 -8.15 10.32 -6.18
CA ALA A 248 -8.35 10.48 -7.62
C ALA A 248 -9.18 9.34 -8.22
N PRO A 249 -9.83 9.51 -9.38
CA PRO A 249 -10.54 8.43 -10.05
C PRO A 249 -9.66 7.20 -10.31
N VAL A 250 -10.21 6.04 -10.02
CA VAL A 250 -9.61 4.72 -10.17
C VAL A 250 -10.47 3.90 -11.14
N PRO A 251 -9.88 3.28 -12.18
CA PRO A 251 -10.59 2.36 -13.06
C PRO A 251 -11.28 1.22 -12.28
N ALA A 252 -12.47 0.80 -12.71
CA ALA A 252 -13.24 -0.20 -11.97
C ALA A 252 -12.54 -1.58 -11.94
N ASP A 253 -11.81 -1.95 -12.98
CA ASP A 253 -10.95 -3.14 -13.04
C ASP A 253 -9.73 -3.05 -12.12
N ALA A 254 -9.25 -1.84 -11.85
CA ALA A 254 -8.22 -1.56 -10.84
C ALA A 254 -8.78 -1.50 -9.41
N THR A 255 -9.92 -2.12 -9.09
CA THR A 255 -10.42 -2.21 -7.70
C THR A 255 -10.75 -3.65 -7.30
N LYS A 256 -10.43 -4.04 -6.06
CA LYS A 256 -10.61 -5.41 -5.54
C LYS A 256 -11.41 -5.41 -4.24
N GLY A 257 -12.52 -6.16 -4.20
CA GLY A 257 -13.38 -6.28 -3.00
C GLY A 257 -14.28 -5.07 -2.73
N VAL A 258 -14.12 -3.96 -3.44
CA VAL A 258 -14.94 -2.75 -3.29
C VAL A 258 -16.21 -2.86 -4.14
N ARG A 259 -17.35 -2.42 -3.59
CA ARG A 259 -18.64 -2.37 -4.30
C ARG A 259 -18.53 -1.50 -5.56
N LYS A 260 -18.80 -2.10 -6.72
CA LYS A 260 -18.76 -1.41 -8.03
C LYS A 260 -19.93 -0.46 -8.24
N LYS A 261 -21.11 -0.78 -7.68
CA LYS A 261 -22.30 0.10 -7.78
C LYS A 261 -22.03 1.40 -7.03
N GLY A 262 -22.09 2.52 -7.73
CA GLY A 262 -21.76 3.84 -7.18
C GLY A 262 -20.27 4.11 -7.05
N LEU A 263 -19.40 3.33 -7.69
CA LEU A 263 -17.99 3.65 -7.88
C LEU A 263 -17.86 4.54 -9.13
N MET A 264 -17.69 5.85 -8.94
CA MET A 264 -17.59 6.80 -10.06
C MET A 264 -16.71 8.00 -9.71
N GLY A 265 -16.08 8.59 -10.73
CA GLY A 265 -15.42 9.88 -10.60
C GLY A 265 -16.40 11.03 -10.83
N PHE A 266 -16.22 12.14 -10.13
CA PHE A 266 -16.89 13.41 -10.39
C PHE A 266 -15.88 14.57 -10.40
N THR A 267 -16.23 15.67 -11.07
CA THR A 267 -15.41 16.89 -11.08
C THR A 267 -15.89 17.82 -9.99
N ARG A 268 -15.00 18.20 -9.08
CA ARG A 268 -15.29 19.15 -8.01
C ARG A 268 -15.36 20.60 -8.56
N PRO A 269 -15.87 21.56 -7.76
CA PRO A 269 -15.91 22.97 -8.17
C PRO A 269 -14.54 23.58 -8.53
N ASP A 270 -13.45 23.04 -7.99
CA ASP A 270 -12.08 23.46 -8.30
C ASP A 270 -11.49 22.83 -9.58
N GLY A 271 -12.29 22.05 -10.32
CA GLY A 271 -11.88 21.39 -11.56
C GLY A 271 -11.13 20.06 -11.36
N VAL A 272 -10.79 19.69 -10.13
CA VAL A 272 -10.08 18.44 -9.83
C VAL A 272 -11.08 17.28 -9.76
N LYS A 273 -10.72 16.14 -10.36
CA LYS A 273 -11.54 14.93 -10.30
C LYS A 273 -11.33 14.20 -8.97
N GLN A 274 -12.42 13.72 -8.39
CA GLN A 274 -12.44 12.93 -7.16
C GLN A 274 -13.25 11.65 -7.36
N MET A 275 -12.83 10.57 -6.71
CA MET A 275 -13.54 9.29 -6.69
C MET A 275 -14.66 9.29 -5.64
N THR A 276 -15.70 8.50 -5.92
CA THR A 276 -16.73 8.12 -4.97
C THR A 276 -16.77 6.62 -4.75
N VAL A 277 -17.17 6.18 -3.55
CA VAL A 277 -17.56 4.79 -3.28
C VAL A 277 -19.00 4.82 -2.78
N ASN A 278 -19.86 3.98 -3.36
CA ASN A 278 -21.30 4.00 -3.07
C ASN A 278 -21.92 5.40 -3.22
N CYS A 279 -21.60 6.11 -4.30
CA CYS A 279 -22.11 7.45 -4.60
C CYS A 279 -21.53 8.60 -3.70
N TRP A 280 -20.67 8.31 -2.71
CA TRP A 280 -20.10 9.30 -1.76
C TRP A 280 -18.64 9.65 -2.03
N PRO A 281 -18.21 10.93 -1.95
CA PRO A 281 -16.81 11.31 -2.10
C PRO A 281 -15.90 10.66 -1.05
N ILE A 282 -14.70 10.30 -1.47
CA ILE A 282 -13.70 9.61 -0.64
C ILE A 282 -12.35 10.31 -0.60
N TYR A 283 -11.62 10.12 0.50
CA TYR A 283 -10.39 10.82 0.86
C TYR A 283 -9.39 9.86 1.53
N THR A 284 -8.12 10.22 1.51
CA THR A 284 -7.14 9.70 2.48
C THR A 284 -6.91 10.74 3.58
N TYR A 285 -6.17 10.36 4.64
CA TYR A 285 -5.86 11.26 5.75
C TYR A 285 -4.35 11.50 5.84
N SER A 286 -3.93 12.76 5.87
CA SER A 286 -2.49 13.10 5.92
C SER A 286 -1.81 12.77 7.25
N GLY A 287 -2.60 12.46 8.29
CA GLY A 287 -2.08 11.95 9.55
C GLY A 287 -1.82 10.44 9.56
N ASP A 288 -2.31 9.70 8.58
CA ASP A 288 -1.93 8.30 8.39
C ASP A 288 -0.54 8.27 7.73
N LYS A 289 0.41 7.55 8.33
CA LYS A 289 1.82 7.50 7.91
C LYS A 289 2.21 6.15 7.37
N ILE A 290 1.58 5.09 7.87
CA ILE A 290 1.81 3.72 7.40
C ILE A 290 0.50 3.07 6.95
N PRO A 291 0.56 2.08 6.05
CA PRO A 291 -0.63 1.45 5.50
C PRO A 291 -1.46 0.71 6.55
N GLY A 292 -2.76 0.98 6.55
CA GLY A 292 -3.70 0.46 7.55
C GLY A 292 -3.79 1.30 8.83
N ASP A 293 -3.03 2.39 8.95
CA ASP A 293 -3.33 3.44 9.93
C ASP A 293 -4.79 3.87 9.78
N THR A 294 -5.47 4.04 10.91
CA THR A 294 -6.86 4.50 10.97
C THR A 294 -7.00 5.79 11.78
N ASN A 295 -5.95 6.61 11.82
CA ASN A 295 -5.86 7.78 12.70
C ASN A 295 -6.86 8.88 12.33
N GLY A 296 -7.44 8.83 11.12
CA GLY A 296 -8.53 9.70 10.69
C GLY A 296 -9.91 9.33 11.27
N GLN A 297 -10.04 8.14 11.87
CA GLN A 297 -11.31 7.62 12.34
C GLN A 297 -11.90 8.52 13.45
N GLY A 298 -13.13 8.97 13.25
CA GLY A 298 -13.89 9.75 14.23
C GLY A 298 -13.46 11.21 14.39
N ILE A 299 -12.47 11.70 13.61
CA ILE A 299 -12.02 13.10 13.73
C ILE A 299 -13.20 14.05 13.54
N GLY A 300 -13.38 14.95 14.50
CA GLY A 300 -14.49 15.93 14.52
C GLY A 300 -15.89 15.30 14.51
N GLY A 301 -16.02 14.00 14.80
CA GLY A 301 -17.27 13.26 14.72
C GLY A 301 -17.82 13.11 13.29
N THR A 302 -17.04 13.44 12.27
CA THR A 302 -17.51 13.56 10.88
C THR A 302 -16.71 12.77 9.85
N TRP A 303 -15.57 12.21 10.23
CA TRP A 303 -14.70 11.44 9.34
C TRP A 303 -14.66 9.99 9.77
N TYR A 304 -14.93 9.07 8.84
CA TYR A 304 -14.99 7.65 9.15
C TYR A 304 -14.40 6.83 8.02
N ALA A 305 -13.69 5.76 8.37
CA ALA A 305 -13.21 4.77 7.43
C ALA A 305 -14.37 4.16 6.64
N VAL A 306 -14.12 3.84 5.38
CA VAL A 306 -15.14 3.36 4.44
C VAL A 306 -15.15 1.84 4.42
N SER A 307 -16.29 1.21 4.63
CA SER A 307 -16.47 -0.24 4.46
C SER A 307 -16.50 -0.65 2.98
N PRO A 308 -16.38 -1.95 2.63
CA PRO A 308 -16.45 -2.43 1.26
C PRO A 308 -17.72 -2.04 0.50
N ASP A 309 -18.85 -1.86 1.20
CA ASP A 309 -20.12 -1.41 0.64
C ASP A 309 -20.29 0.12 0.60
N GLY A 310 -19.27 0.88 1.03
CA GLY A 310 -19.21 2.34 0.98
C GLY A 310 -19.90 3.06 2.14
N LYS A 311 -20.17 2.35 3.25
CA LYS A 311 -20.74 2.95 4.46
C LYS A 311 -19.62 3.43 5.39
N PRO A 312 -19.87 4.48 6.19
CA PRO A 312 -18.93 4.88 7.23
C PRO A 312 -18.95 3.85 8.37
N VAL A 313 -17.79 3.30 8.70
CA VAL A 313 -17.63 2.27 9.73
C VAL A 313 -17.73 2.91 11.11
N GLY A 314 -18.63 2.40 11.96
CA GLY A 314 -18.79 2.87 13.34
C GLY A 314 -19.38 4.27 13.50
N ALA A 315 -19.89 4.89 12.43
CA ALA A 315 -20.55 6.18 12.55
C ALA A 315 -21.88 6.07 13.32
N PRO A 316 -22.21 7.06 14.18
CA PRO A 316 -23.50 7.11 14.85
C PRO A 316 -24.64 7.09 13.82
N LYS A 317 -25.67 6.31 14.09
CA LYS A 317 -26.92 6.38 13.31
C LYS A 317 -27.54 7.76 13.56
N LYS A 318 -27.83 8.48 12.48
CA LYS A 318 -28.68 9.68 12.53
C LYS A 318 -30.14 9.29 12.73
#